data_AF-A0A2N1FDA3-F1
#
_entry.id   AF-A0A2N1FDA3-F1
#
_cell.length_a   1.000
_cell.length_b   1.000
_cell.length_c   1.000
_cell.angle_alpha   90.00
_cell.angle_beta   90.00
_cell.angle_gamma   90.00
#
_symmetry.space_group_name_H-M   'P 1'
#
loop_
_entity.id
_entity.type
_entity.pdbx_description
1 polymer ?
#
loop_
_entity_poly.entity_id
_entity_poly.type
_entity_poly.pdbx_seq_one_letter_code
_entity_poly.pdbx_strand_id
1 'polypeptide(L)'
;MVGKTQTIQKLTKNIITYLVAILFVTSFFSFEFLKNFSDSYYTAQTEYKNEIKKVKTELEKVKELTKNTPEYAAYKLADSKKNIAKKEYFRIKKSESFFGFKSFQLFVGEFAPWLTILIYVIYMLVKDFYSHEKKSGTIILHFAVLTGPLFYLYWILQPFQDLSKFSYYLITALSSLLIVFSVYLFSRYKKTKIQKLEAQKAQLQTQKKEIAKFAYLNIPEDKNDEMVDVLDKNL
;
A
#
# COMPACT_ATOMS: atom_id res chain seq x y z
N MET A 1 28.98 26.50 10.64
CA MET A 1 28.26 25.22 10.89
C MET A 1 27.00 25.02 10.02
N VAL A 2 26.38 26.07 9.46
CA VAL A 2 25.13 25.98 8.66
C VAL A 2 25.23 25.14 7.38
N GLY A 3 26.40 25.12 6.71
CA GLY A 3 26.60 24.37 5.46
C GLY A 3 26.59 22.84 5.64
N LYS A 4 27.19 22.32 6.72
CA LYS A 4 27.22 20.86 7.00
C LYS A 4 25.81 20.30 7.23
N THR A 5 24.96 21.05 7.93
CA THR A 5 23.58 20.65 8.25
C THR A 5 22.69 20.57 7.00
N GLN A 6 22.87 21.49 6.04
CA GLN A 6 22.14 21.48 4.77
C GLN A 6 22.57 20.32 3.86
N THR A 7 23.87 20.02 3.79
CA THR A 7 24.37 18.88 3.00
C THR A 7 23.88 17.55 3.57
N ILE A 8 23.88 17.40 4.90
CA ILE A 8 23.34 16.20 5.57
C ILE A 8 21.84 16.06 5.30
N GLN A 9 21.03 17.12 5.44
CA GLN A 9 19.60 17.07 5.13
C GLN A 9 19.30 16.67 3.67
N LYS A 10 20.10 17.17 2.73
CA LYS A 10 19.94 16.86 1.30
C LYS A 10 20.32 15.41 1.00
N LEU A 11 21.37 14.90 1.63
CA LEU A 11 21.81 13.50 1.50
C LEU A 11 20.76 12.53 2.08
N THR A 12 20.24 12.80 3.29
CA THR A 12 19.22 11.97 3.94
C THR A 12 17.94 11.89 3.13
N LYS A 13 17.50 13.01 2.51
CA LYS A 13 16.29 13.05 1.68
C LYS A 13 16.40 12.19 0.42
N ASN A 14 17.59 12.15 -0.20
CA ASN A 14 17.82 11.32 -1.38
C ASN A 14 17.88 9.83 -1.01
N ILE A 15 18.56 9.49 0.09
CA ILE A 15 18.65 8.10 0.57
C ILE A 15 17.27 7.53 0.90
N ILE A 16 16.41 8.28 1.61
CA ILE A 16 15.04 7.85 1.90
C ILE A 16 14.27 7.56 0.60
N THR A 17 14.44 8.39 -0.42
CA THR A 17 13.77 8.20 -1.72
C THR A 17 14.21 6.89 -2.39
N TYR A 18 15.51 6.59 -2.38
CA TYR A 18 16.03 5.33 -2.94
C TYR A 18 15.58 4.11 -2.12
N LEU A 19 15.58 4.19 -0.79
CA LEU A 19 15.10 3.10 0.07
C LEU A 19 13.62 2.80 -0.16
N VAL A 20 12.80 3.84 -0.29
CA VAL A 20 11.37 3.70 -0.62
C VAL A 20 11.20 3.07 -2.01
N ALA A 21 11.98 3.47 -3.00
CA ALA A 21 11.93 2.87 -4.33
C ALA A 21 12.32 1.38 -4.32
N ILE A 22 13.38 1.01 -3.59
CA ILE A 22 13.78 -0.39 -3.41
C ILE A 22 12.64 -1.17 -2.74
N LEU A 23 12.08 -0.64 -1.65
CA LEU A 23 10.99 -1.27 -0.92
C LEU A 23 9.75 -1.48 -1.81
N PHE A 24 9.45 -0.53 -2.70
CA PHE A 24 8.38 -0.66 -3.68
C PHE A 24 8.65 -1.77 -4.69
N VAL A 25 9.83 -1.82 -5.29
CA VAL A 25 10.19 -2.87 -6.26
C VAL A 25 10.17 -4.24 -5.60
N THR A 26 10.71 -4.36 -4.38
CA THR A 26 10.70 -5.65 -3.65
C THR A 26 9.29 -6.07 -3.24
N SER A 27 8.45 -5.12 -2.83
CA SER A 27 7.04 -5.39 -2.49
C SER A 27 6.22 -5.79 -3.71
N PHE A 28 6.56 -5.26 -4.88
CA PHE A 28 5.89 -5.60 -6.14
C PHE A 28 6.06 -7.08 -6.49
N PHE A 29 7.24 -7.66 -6.23
CA PHE A 29 7.55 -9.06 -6.54
C PHE A 29 7.49 -9.99 -5.32
N SER A 30 7.09 -9.49 -4.14
CA SER A 30 7.13 -10.30 -2.92
C SER A 30 6.21 -11.52 -2.96
N PHE A 31 5.15 -11.46 -3.78
CA PHE A 31 4.21 -12.58 -3.94
C PHE A 31 4.85 -13.80 -4.62
N GLU A 32 5.90 -13.64 -5.43
CA GLU A 32 6.60 -14.75 -6.10
C GLU A 32 7.29 -15.69 -5.09
N PHE A 33 7.61 -15.18 -3.90
CA PHE A 33 8.20 -15.97 -2.82
C PHE A 33 7.16 -16.75 -1.99
N LEU A 34 5.86 -16.53 -2.24
CA LEU A 34 4.79 -17.28 -1.59
C LEU A 34 4.49 -18.54 -2.39
N LYS A 35 4.21 -19.66 -1.71
CA LYS A 35 3.68 -20.86 -2.39
C LYS A 35 2.25 -20.57 -2.86
N ASN A 36 1.91 -21.04 -4.06
CA ASN A 36 0.57 -20.84 -4.62
C ASN A 36 -0.49 -21.60 -3.86
N PHE A 37 -0.18 -22.82 -3.44
CA PHE A 37 -1.05 -23.61 -2.57
C PHE A 37 -0.20 -24.29 -1.51
N SER A 38 -0.82 -24.64 -0.39
CA SER A 38 -0.19 -25.47 0.62
C SER A 38 0.16 -26.87 0.10
N ASP A 39 1.10 -27.53 0.79
CA ASP A 39 1.46 -28.92 0.45
C ASP A 39 0.27 -29.89 0.65
N SER A 40 -0.65 -29.57 1.56
CA SER A 40 -1.88 -30.35 1.78
C SER A 40 -2.85 -30.25 0.60
N TYR A 41 -2.95 -29.08 -0.05
CA TYR A 41 -3.73 -28.91 -1.28
C TYR A 41 -3.18 -29.80 -2.40
N TYR A 42 -1.86 -29.80 -2.62
CA TYR A 42 -1.24 -30.64 -3.67
C TYR A 42 -1.41 -32.12 -3.37
N THR A 43 -1.30 -32.52 -2.10
CA THR A 43 -1.53 -33.90 -1.65
C THR A 43 -2.97 -34.32 -1.94
N ALA A 44 -3.96 -33.55 -1.49
CA ALA A 44 -5.37 -33.85 -1.69
C ALA A 44 -5.77 -33.83 -3.18
N GLN A 45 -5.20 -32.94 -3.98
CA GLN A 45 -5.41 -32.91 -5.43
C GLN A 45 -4.89 -34.20 -6.09
N THR A 46 -3.71 -34.65 -5.69
CA THR A 46 -3.07 -35.86 -6.23
C THR A 46 -3.86 -37.10 -5.85
N GLU A 47 -4.25 -37.23 -4.58
CA GLU A 47 -5.12 -38.32 -4.11
C GLU A 47 -6.44 -38.35 -4.87
N TYR A 48 -7.10 -37.20 -5.04
CA TYR A 48 -8.35 -37.14 -5.78
C TYR A 48 -8.19 -37.58 -7.24
N LYS A 49 -7.13 -37.13 -7.93
CA LYS A 49 -6.81 -37.56 -9.30
C LYS A 49 -6.54 -39.07 -9.38
N ASN A 50 -5.81 -39.62 -8.41
CA ASN A 50 -5.50 -41.05 -8.34
C ASN A 50 -6.78 -41.88 -8.13
N GLU A 51 -7.67 -41.46 -7.24
CA GLU A 51 -8.95 -42.16 -7.00
C GLU A 51 -9.89 -42.08 -8.21
N ILE A 52 -9.91 -40.96 -8.96
CA ILE A 52 -10.62 -40.89 -10.25
C ILE A 52 -10.10 -41.95 -11.22
N LYS A 53 -8.77 -42.09 -11.34
CA LYS A 53 -8.15 -43.08 -12.24
C LYS A 53 -8.51 -44.50 -11.84
N LYS A 54 -8.50 -44.82 -10.54
CA LYS A 54 -8.93 -46.13 -10.02
C LYS A 54 -10.39 -46.39 -10.36
N VAL A 55 -11.29 -45.44 -10.08
CA VAL A 55 -12.72 -45.59 -10.41
C VAL A 55 -12.93 -45.81 -11.91
N LYS A 56 -12.21 -45.07 -12.77
CA LYS A 56 -12.29 -45.27 -14.22
C LYS A 56 -11.89 -46.69 -14.62
N THR A 57 -10.77 -47.18 -14.08
CA THR A 57 -10.25 -48.53 -14.37
C THR A 57 -11.23 -49.62 -13.90
N GLU A 58 -11.77 -49.49 -12.70
CA GLU A 58 -12.74 -50.46 -12.17
C GLU A 58 -14.10 -50.36 -12.87
N LEU A 59 -14.52 -49.17 -13.29
CA LEU A 59 -15.74 -48.98 -14.08
C LEU A 59 -15.63 -49.66 -15.46
N GLU A 60 -14.46 -49.63 -16.09
CA GLU A 60 -14.20 -50.35 -17.35
C GLU A 60 -14.40 -51.86 -17.15
N LYS A 61 -13.86 -52.46 -16.08
CA LYS A 61 -14.10 -53.87 -15.73
C LYS A 61 -15.57 -54.20 -15.45
N VAL A 62 -16.26 -53.33 -14.71
CA VAL A 62 -17.67 -53.54 -14.35
C VAL A 62 -18.61 -53.44 -15.55
N LYS A 63 -18.31 -52.57 -16.52
CA LYS A 63 -19.06 -52.46 -17.78
C LYS A 63 -19.08 -53.79 -18.55
N GLU A 64 -18.09 -54.64 -18.35
CA GLU A 64 -18.01 -55.94 -19.01
C GLU A 64 -18.80 -57.05 -18.29
N LEU A 65 -19.14 -56.92 -17.00
CA LEU A 65 -19.55 -58.09 -16.18
C LEU A 65 -20.75 -57.92 -15.21
N THR A 66 -21.39 -56.75 -15.12
CA THR A 66 -22.66 -56.53 -14.36
C THR A 66 -22.63 -56.75 -12.81
N LYS A 67 -23.76 -56.47 -12.15
CA LYS A 67 -23.90 -55.93 -10.77
C LYS A 67 -23.62 -56.86 -9.58
N ASN A 68 -23.51 -58.18 -9.74
CA ASN A 68 -23.38 -59.10 -8.60
C ASN A 68 -22.00 -59.76 -8.50
N THR A 69 -21.03 -59.23 -9.23
CA THR A 69 -19.68 -59.80 -9.27
C THR A 69 -18.74 -59.12 -8.27
N PRO A 70 -17.64 -59.77 -7.88
CA PRO A 70 -16.59 -59.16 -7.07
C PRO A 70 -16.06 -57.83 -7.65
N GLU A 71 -16.03 -57.70 -8.98
CA GLU A 71 -15.64 -56.49 -9.69
C GLU A 71 -16.59 -55.32 -9.40
N TYR A 72 -17.90 -55.59 -9.33
CA TYR A 72 -18.88 -54.56 -8.95
C TYR A 72 -18.69 -54.07 -7.50
N ALA A 73 -18.36 -54.98 -6.58
CA ALA A 73 -18.02 -54.61 -5.20
C ALA A 73 -16.74 -53.76 -5.13
N ALA A 74 -15.70 -54.13 -5.90
CA ALA A 74 -14.45 -53.36 -6.00
C ALA A 74 -14.71 -51.95 -6.55
N TYR A 75 -15.54 -51.83 -7.58
CA TYR A 75 -15.98 -50.53 -8.10
C TYR A 75 -16.71 -49.69 -7.05
N LYS A 76 -17.67 -50.26 -6.31
CA LYS A 76 -18.39 -49.56 -5.24
C LYS A 76 -17.45 -49.02 -4.17
N LEU A 77 -16.44 -49.81 -3.78
CA LEU A 77 -15.41 -49.39 -2.85
C LEU A 77 -14.56 -48.24 -3.41
N ALA A 78 -14.12 -48.34 -4.66
CA ALA A 78 -13.36 -47.28 -5.34
C ALA A 78 -14.18 -45.98 -5.47
N ASP A 79 -15.47 -46.08 -5.82
CA ASP A 79 -16.35 -44.91 -5.93
C ASP A 79 -16.54 -44.22 -4.57
N SER A 80 -16.69 -44.99 -3.50
CA SER A 80 -16.73 -44.48 -2.12
C SER A 80 -15.45 -43.70 -1.76
N LYS A 81 -14.27 -44.29 -2.03
CA LYS A 81 -12.97 -43.64 -1.79
C LYS A 81 -12.80 -42.35 -2.60
N LYS A 82 -13.16 -42.36 -3.89
CA LYS A 82 -13.19 -41.15 -4.73
C LYS A 82 -14.09 -40.07 -4.13
N ASN A 83 -15.27 -40.42 -3.61
CA ASN A 83 -16.18 -39.45 -3.02
C ASN A 83 -15.62 -38.84 -1.72
N ILE A 84 -14.89 -39.62 -0.91
CA ILE A 84 -14.17 -39.12 0.27
C ILE A 84 -13.05 -38.16 -0.16
N ALA A 85 -12.17 -38.58 -1.06
CA ALA A 85 -11.07 -37.75 -1.58
C ALA A 85 -11.58 -36.47 -2.24
N LYS A 86 -12.70 -36.54 -2.97
CA LYS A 86 -13.37 -35.39 -3.55
C LYS A 86 -13.80 -34.39 -2.47
N LYS A 87 -14.50 -34.86 -1.43
CA LYS A 87 -14.96 -33.99 -0.33
C LYS A 87 -13.78 -33.28 0.33
N GLU A 88 -12.70 -34.01 0.60
CA GLU A 88 -11.50 -33.47 1.22
C GLU A 88 -10.78 -32.45 0.34
N TYR A 89 -10.60 -32.76 -0.95
CA TYR A 89 -10.03 -31.82 -1.91
C TYR A 89 -10.84 -30.51 -2.01
N PHE A 90 -12.18 -30.59 -2.08
CA PHE A 90 -13.01 -29.37 -2.13
C PHE A 90 -13.03 -28.61 -0.80
N ARG A 91 -12.90 -29.31 0.34
CA ARG A 91 -12.72 -28.69 1.66
C ARG A 91 -11.44 -27.88 1.70
N ILE A 92 -10.30 -28.48 1.36
CA ILE A 92 -8.99 -27.82 1.35
C ILE A 92 -8.96 -26.69 0.31
N LYS A 93 -9.49 -26.93 -0.91
CA LYS A 93 -9.60 -25.89 -1.94
C LYS A 93 -10.36 -24.65 -1.43
N LYS A 94 -11.42 -24.85 -0.65
CA LYS A 94 -12.17 -23.74 -0.06
C LYS A 94 -11.39 -23.05 1.05
N SER A 95 -10.66 -23.79 1.89
CA SER A 95 -9.84 -23.18 2.96
C SER A 95 -8.63 -22.39 2.43
N GLU A 96 -8.10 -22.76 1.27
CA GLU A 96 -7.00 -22.03 0.62
C GLU A 96 -7.46 -20.74 -0.07
N SER A 97 -8.75 -20.64 -0.41
CA SER A 97 -9.29 -19.45 -1.09
C SER A 97 -9.28 -18.24 -0.15
N PHE A 98 -8.95 -17.07 -0.69
CA PHE A 98 -8.81 -15.83 0.07
C PHE A 98 -9.45 -14.67 -0.68
N PHE A 99 -10.44 -14.01 -0.08
CA PHE A 99 -11.18 -12.90 -0.70
C PHE A 99 -11.62 -13.17 -2.16
N GLY A 100 -12.15 -14.37 -2.44
CA GLY A 100 -12.58 -14.76 -3.79
C GLY A 100 -11.46 -15.23 -4.74
N PHE A 101 -10.19 -15.02 -4.38
CA PHE A 101 -9.04 -15.59 -5.07
C PHE A 101 -8.84 -17.06 -4.70
N LYS A 102 -8.27 -17.83 -5.63
CA LYS A 102 -8.04 -19.27 -5.43
C LYS A 102 -7.01 -19.56 -4.33
N SER A 103 -6.10 -18.63 -4.09
CA SER A 103 -5.07 -18.72 -3.07
C SER A 103 -4.68 -17.34 -2.55
N PHE A 104 -4.04 -17.32 -1.38
CA PHE A 104 -3.47 -16.10 -0.82
C PHE A 104 -2.38 -15.50 -1.72
N GLN A 105 -1.52 -16.32 -2.33
CA GLN A 105 -0.49 -15.80 -3.26
C GLN A 105 -1.13 -15.00 -4.40
N LEU A 106 -2.18 -15.53 -5.03
CA LEU A 106 -2.86 -14.84 -6.13
C LEU A 106 -3.50 -13.53 -5.67
N PHE A 107 -4.08 -13.50 -4.47
CA PHE A 107 -4.57 -12.25 -3.89
C PHE A 107 -3.44 -11.23 -3.72
N VAL A 108 -2.30 -11.61 -3.14
CA VAL A 108 -1.17 -10.69 -2.94
C VAL A 108 -0.59 -10.23 -4.26
N GLY A 109 -0.49 -11.13 -5.26
CA GLY A 109 0.02 -10.81 -6.59
C GLY A 109 -0.84 -9.79 -7.34
N GLU A 110 -2.15 -9.79 -7.12
CA GLU A 110 -3.04 -8.77 -7.67
C GLU A 110 -3.06 -7.50 -6.78
N PHE A 111 -3.13 -7.65 -5.46
CA PHE A 111 -3.31 -6.53 -4.52
C PHE A 111 -2.07 -5.65 -4.34
N ALA A 112 -0.89 -6.26 -4.14
CA ALA A 112 0.32 -5.54 -3.77
C ALA A 112 0.82 -4.55 -4.85
N PRO A 113 0.80 -4.88 -6.16
CA PRO A 113 1.09 -3.93 -7.24
C PRO A 113 0.22 -2.67 -7.20
N TRP A 114 -1.10 -2.83 -7.07
CA TRP A 114 -2.03 -1.69 -7.07
C TRP A 114 -1.90 -0.84 -5.82
N LEU A 115 -1.69 -1.47 -4.65
CA LEU A 115 -1.40 -0.74 -3.42
C LEU A 115 -0.09 0.05 -3.53
N THR A 116 0.94 -0.55 -4.13
CA THR A 116 2.23 0.09 -4.40
C THR A 116 2.05 1.35 -5.26
N ILE A 117 1.34 1.22 -6.38
CA ILE A 117 1.06 2.35 -7.29
C ILE A 117 0.24 3.44 -6.56
N LEU A 118 -0.75 3.05 -5.75
CA LEU A 118 -1.55 3.99 -4.97
C LEU A 118 -0.67 4.87 -4.06
N ILE A 119 0.20 4.24 -3.26
CA ILE A 119 1.08 4.97 -2.33
C ILE A 119 2.04 5.89 -3.11
N TYR A 120 2.59 5.41 -4.23
CA TYR A 120 3.46 6.22 -5.08
C TYR A 120 2.75 7.47 -5.63
N VAL A 121 1.53 7.32 -6.16
CA VAL A 121 0.76 8.45 -6.71
C VAL A 121 0.39 9.45 -5.62
N ILE A 122 0.00 8.98 -4.43
CA ILE A 122 -0.27 9.86 -3.27
C ILE A 122 0.99 10.64 -2.89
N TYR A 123 2.15 9.99 -2.83
CA TYR A 123 3.42 10.65 -2.56
C TYR A 123 3.74 11.74 -3.60
N MET A 124 3.53 11.45 -4.88
CA MET A 124 3.76 12.41 -5.96
C MET A 124 2.79 13.60 -5.90
N LEU A 125 1.51 13.37 -5.61
CA LEU A 125 0.52 14.43 -5.36
C LEU A 125 0.97 15.33 -4.20
N VAL A 126 1.36 14.74 -3.07
CA VAL A 126 1.89 15.47 -1.92
C VAL A 126 3.07 16.35 -2.37
N LYS A 127 4.05 15.77 -3.07
CA LYS A 127 5.23 16.50 -3.57
C LYS A 127 4.84 17.70 -4.43
N ASP A 128 3.89 17.54 -5.35
CA ASP A 128 3.44 18.61 -6.25
C ASP A 128 2.72 19.74 -5.51
N PHE A 129 1.87 19.42 -4.54
CA PHE A 129 1.20 20.45 -3.73
C PHE A 129 2.15 21.21 -2.80
N TYR A 130 3.25 20.58 -2.37
CA TYR A 130 4.31 21.23 -1.61
C TYR A 130 5.27 22.05 -2.47
N SER A 131 5.46 21.70 -3.74
CA SER A 131 6.32 22.45 -4.67
C SER A 131 5.94 23.94 -4.75
N HIS A 132 6.94 24.80 -4.95
CA HIS A 132 6.73 26.23 -5.19
C HIS A 132 6.16 26.47 -6.59
N GLU A 133 6.57 25.67 -7.57
CA GLU A 133 6.03 25.69 -8.93
C GLU A 133 4.90 24.68 -9.04
N LYS A 134 3.65 25.16 -8.94
CA LYS A 134 2.47 24.32 -9.15
C LYS A 134 2.26 24.09 -10.65
N LYS A 135 2.61 22.91 -11.12
CA LYS A 135 2.31 22.47 -12.50
C LYS A 135 0.94 21.80 -12.50
N SER A 136 -0.10 22.57 -12.80
CA SER A 136 -1.50 22.09 -12.81
C SER A 136 -1.68 20.83 -13.68
N GLY A 137 -1.02 20.78 -14.84
CA GLY A 137 -1.04 19.59 -15.71
C GLY A 137 -0.50 18.33 -15.03
N THR A 138 0.57 18.44 -14.23
CA THR A 138 1.13 17.29 -13.48
C THR A 138 0.18 16.80 -12.40
N ILE A 139 -0.51 17.72 -11.72
CA ILE A 139 -1.53 17.37 -10.71
C ILE A 139 -2.72 16.64 -11.36
N ILE A 140 -3.19 17.12 -12.52
CA ILE A 140 -4.26 16.47 -13.30
C ILE A 140 -3.82 15.07 -13.74
N LEU A 141 -2.58 14.93 -14.22
CA LEU A 141 -2.03 13.63 -14.59
C LEU A 141 -2.02 12.66 -13.40
N HIS A 142 -1.50 13.09 -12.24
CA HIS A 142 -1.50 12.24 -11.05
C HIS A 142 -2.91 11.90 -10.56
N PHE A 143 -3.87 12.82 -10.67
CA PHE A 143 -5.28 12.53 -10.43
C PHE A 143 -5.79 11.44 -11.38
N ALA A 144 -5.49 11.52 -12.68
CA ALA A 144 -5.89 10.50 -13.64
C ALA A 144 -5.25 9.14 -13.32
N VAL A 145 -3.97 9.10 -12.99
CA VAL A 145 -3.27 7.86 -12.61
C VAL A 145 -3.83 7.27 -11.31
N LEU A 146 -4.31 8.09 -10.38
CA LEU A 146 -4.91 7.64 -9.11
C LEU A 146 -6.20 6.81 -9.31
N THR A 147 -6.92 7.05 -10.40
CA THR A 147 -8.18 6.33 -10.68
C THR A 147 -7.96 4.82 -10.84
N GLY A 148 -6.92 4.41 -11.57
CA GLY A 148 -6.58 3.01 -11.82
C GLY A 148 -6.46 2.16 -10.55
N PRO A 149 -5.50 2.44 -9.64
CA PRO A 149 -5.32 1.64 -8.43
C PRO A 149 -6.53 1.69 -7.50
N LEU A 150 -7.27 2.80 -7.43
CA LEU A 150 -8.51 2.85 -6.63
C LEU A 150 -9.59 1.91 -7.19
N PHE A 151 -9.79 1.91 -8.50
CA PHE A 151 -10.71 0.99 -9.16
C PHE A 151 -10.31 -0.47 -8.90
N TYR A 152 -9.04 -0.82 -9.11
CA TYR A 152 -8.58 -2.19 -8.94
C TYR A 152 -8.61 -2.65 -7.48
N LEU A 153 -8.19 -1.81 -6.53
CA LEU A 153 -8.26 -2.15 -5.11
C LEU A 153 -9.71 -2.32 -4.64
N TYR A 154 -10.61 -1.46 -5.12
CA TYR A 154 -12.04 -1.61 -4.88
C TYR A 154 -12.57 -2.95 -5.41
N TRP A 155 -12.25 -3.27 -6.66
CA TRP A 155 -12.64 -4.53 -7.31
C TRP A 155 -12.08 -5.77 -6.58
N ILE A 156 -10.80 -5.75 -6.21
CA ILE A 156 -10.12 -6.83 -5.47
C ILE A 156 -10.78 -7.08 -4.11
N LEU A 157 -11.22 -6.03 -3.42
CA LEU A 157 -11.84 -6.14 -2.09
C LEU A 157 -13.35 -6.43 -2.16
N GLN A 158 -14.00 -6.23 -3.30
CA GLN A 158 -15.43 -6.52 -3.52
C GLN A 158 -15.69 -7.35 -4.79
N PRO A 159 -15.13 -8.58 -4.91
CA PRO A 159 -15.29 -9.40 -6.11
C PRO A 159 -16.73 -9.94 -6.31
N PHE A 160 -17.63 -9.72 -5.35
CA PHE A 160 -19.00 -10.27 -5.35
C PHE A 160 -20.11 -9.21 -5.53
N GLN A 161 -19.76 -7.93 -5.68
CA GLN A 161 -20.75 -6.91 -5.99
C GLN A 161 -20.80 -6.67 -7.50
N ASP A 162 -21.89 -7.12 -8.13
CA ASP A 162 -22.27 -6.77 -9.49
C ASP A 162 -22.72 -5.30 -9.54
N LEU A 163 -21.78 -4.38 -9.33
CA LEU A 163 -22.00 -2.99 -9.65
C LEU A 163 -22.10 -2.82 -11.17
N SER A 164 -22.94 -1.87 -11.59
CA SER A 164 -22.96 -1.47 -12.99
C SER A 164 -21.59 -0.93 -13.40
N LYS A 165 -21.20 -1.12 -14.66
CA LYS A 165 -19.96 -0.56 -15.22
C LYS A 165 -19.84 0.94 -14.93
N PHE A 166 -20.96 1.67 -14.96
CA PHE A 166 -21.01 3.09 -14.64
C PHE A 166 -20.70 3.39 -13.17
N SER A 167 -21.23 2.60 -12.23
CA SER A 167 -20.99 2.76 -10.79
C SER A 167 -19.50 2.65 -10.45
N TYR A 168 -18.77 1.76 -11.13
CA TYR A 168 -17.31 1.66 -10.97
C TYR A 168 -16.57 2.94 -11.34
N TYR A 169 -16.88 3.53 -12.50
CA TYR A 169 -16.27 4.80 -12.91
C TYR A 169 -16.64 5.94 -11.95
N LEU A 170 -17.90 5.99 -11.52
CA LEU A 170 -18.39 7.03 -10.62
C LEU A 170 -17.71 6.97 -9.24
N ILE A 171 -17.68 5.80 -8.60
CA ILE A 171 -17.02 5.61 -7.30
C ILE A 171 -15.54 5.94 -7.41
N THR A 172 -14.87 5.44 -8.45
CA THR A 172 -13.45 5.69 -8.67
C THR A 172 -13.14 7.18 -8.84
N ALA A 173 -13.95 7.91 -9.62
CA ALA A 173 -13.80 9.34 -9.81
C ALA A 173 -14.02 10.12 -8.52
N LEU A 174 -15.09 9.79 -7.77
CA LEU A 174 -15.40 10.44 -6.48
C LEU A 174 -14.32 10.16 -5.43
N SER A 175 -13.84 8.93 -5.31
CA SER A 175 -12.74 8.58 -4.40
C SER A 175 -11.44 9.29 -4.77
N SER A 176 -11.11 9.37 -6.07
CA SER A 176 -9.93 10.11 -6.55
C SER A 176 -10.04 11.60 -6.18
N LEU A 177 -11.23 12.18 -6.37
CA LEU A 177 -11.48 13.59 -6.05
C LEU A 177 -11.32 13.85 -4.56
N LEU A 178 -11.86 12.98 -3.71
CA LEU A 178 -11.77 13.08 -2.26
C LEU A 178 -10.32 13.00 -1.78
N ILE A 179 -9.51 12.08 -2.35
CA ILE A 179 -8.08 11.97 -2.00
C ILE A 179 -7.31 13.22 -2.42
N VAL A 180 -7.48 13.69 -3.66
CA VAL A 180 -6.80 14.91 -4.12
C VAL A 180 -7.21 16.12 -3.28
N PHE A 181 -8.50 16.25 -2.96
CA PHE A 181 -8.98 17.32 -2.09
C PHE A 181 -8.38 17.21 -0.68
N SER A 182 -8.27 16.01 -0.13
CA SER A 182 -7.64 15.76 1.18
C SER A 182 -6.16 16.14 1.19
N VAL A 183 -5.41 15.72 0.17
CA VAL A 183 -3.98 16.08 0.02
C VAL A 183 -3.81 17.60 -0.15
N TYR A 184 -4.69 18.24 -0.91
CA TYR A 184 -4.71 19.69 -1.08
C TYR A 184 -4.94 20.42 0.24
N LEU A 185 -5.97 20.04 1.01
CA LEU A 185 -6.27 20.63 2.31
C LEU A 185 -5.11 20.45 3.30
N PHE A 186 -4.56 19.25 3.38
CA PHE A 186 -3.42 18.95 4.26
C PHE A 186 -2.20 19.80 3.91
N SER A 187 -1.90 19.93 2.61
CA SER A 187 -0.78 20.74 2.11
C SER A 187 -0.98 22.23 2.41
N ARG A 188 -2.20 22.75 2.29
CA ARG A 188 -2.54 24.14 2.62
C ARG A 188 -2.41 24.40 4.12
N TYR A 189 -2.97 23.52 4.96
CA TYR A 189 -2.93 23.67 6.41
C TYR A 189 -1.49 23.70 6.96
N LYS A 190 -0.61 22.82 6.44
CA LYS A 190 0.80 22.82 6.84
C LYS A 190 1.53 24.10 6.43
N LYS A 191 1.28 24.62 5.21
CA LYS A 191 1.83 25.91 4.77
C LYS A 191 1.41 27.05 5.70
N THR A 192 0.14 27.13 6.09
CA THR A 192 -0.35 28.13 7.06
C THR A 192 0.33 28.03 8.41
N LYS A 193 0.52 26.80 8.93
CA LYS A 193 1.21 26.60 10.22
C LYS A 193 2.67 27.02 10.16
N ILE A 194 3.39 26.68 9.09
CA ILE A 194 4.79 27.10 8.88
C ILE A 194 4.87 28.63 8.79
N GLN A 195 4.03 29.27 7.98
CA GLN A 195 4.01 30.72 7.85
C GLN A 195 3.70 31.43 9.19
N LYS A 196 2.77 30.88 9.98
CA LYS A 196 2.48 31.40 11.32
C LYS A 196 3.71 31.32 12.24
N LEU A 197 4.41 30.20 12.22
CA LEU A 197 5.62 30.00 13.03
C LEU A 197 6.77 30.92 12.58
N GLU A 198 6.94 31.12 11.26
CA GLU A 198 7.93 32.05 10.72
C GLU A 198 7.61 33.50 11.08
N ALA A 199 6.35 33.91 11.00
CA ALA A 199 5.90 35.24 11.41
C ALA A 199 6.12 35.47 12.92
N GLN A 200 5.80 34.49 13.77
CA GLN A 200 6.07 34.54 15.21
C GLN A 200 7.57 34.64 15.52
N LYS A 201 8.40 33.88 14.80
CA LYS A 201 9.87 33.95 14.93
C LYS A 201 10.41 35.32 14.54
N ALA A 202 9.92 35.90 13.43
CA ALA A 202 10.31 37.23 13.00
C ALA A 202 9.90 38.30 14.03
N GLN A 203 8.68 38.22 14.57
CA GLN A 203 8.20 39.13 15.61
C GLN A 203 9.05 39.05 16.88
N LEU A 204 9.39 37.84 17.33
CA LEU A 204 10.30 37.62 18.46
C LEU A 204 11.68 38.24 18.22
N GLN A 205 12.22 38.14 17.00
CA GLN A 205 13.49 38.77 16.65
C GLN A 205 13.41 40.30 16.69
N THR A 206 12.31 40.90 16.22
CA THR A 206 12.09 42.35 16.32
C THR A 206 12.00 42.80 17.77
N GLN A 207 11.21 42.10 18.60
CA GLN A 207 11.08 42.39 20.04
C GLN A 207 12.42 42.29 20.76
N LYS A 208 13.22 41.26 20.47
CA LYS A 208 14.57 41.13 21.04
C LYS A 208 15.47 42.33 20.68
N LYS A 209 15.42 42.80 19.43
CA LYS A 209 16.19 43.98 18.99
C LYS A 209 15.73 45.27 19.68
N GLU A 210 14.43 45.44 19.86
CA GLU A 210 13.88 46.61 20.57
C GLU A 210 14.27 46.61 22.05
N ILE A 211 14.18 45.47 22.73
CA ILE A 211 14.62 45.31 24.11
C ILE A 211 16.12 45.58 24.23
N ALA A 212 16.93 45.04 23.33
CA ALA A 212 18.36 45.29 23.30
C ALA A 212 18.70 46.78 23.08
N LYS A 213 18.00 47.44 22.16
CA LYS A 213 18.15 48.89 21.93
C LYS A 213 17.74 49.68 23.17
N PHE A 214 16.64 49.32 23.83
CA PHE A 214 16.20 49.97 25.05
C PHE A 214 17.20 49.77 26.19
N ALA A 215 17.71 48.54 26.38
CA ALA A 215 18.73 48.25 27.37
C ALA A 215 19.99 49.08 27.11
N TYR A 216 20.51 49.08 25.88
CA TYR A 216 21.69 49.88 25.50
C TYR A 216 21.51 51.38 25.76
N LEU A 217 20.34 51.95 25.43
CA LEU A 217 20.07 53.39 25.61
C LEU A 217 19.91 53.83 27.08
N ASN A 218 19.64 52.90 28.00
CA ASN A 218 19.35 53.21 29.41
C ASN A 218 20.44 52.69 30.36
N ILE A 219 21.59 52.27 29.83
CA ILE A 219 22.69 51.75 30.63
C ILE A 219 23.65 52.86 31.06
N PRO A 220 24.13 52.83 32.31
CA PRO A 220 25.24 53.65 32.77
C PRO A 220 26.50 53.46 31.92
N GLU A 221 27.22 54.55 31.61
CA GLU A 221 28.39 54.52 30.71
C GLU A 221 29.49 53.53 31.13
N ASP A 222 29.62 53.26 32.44
CA ASP A 222 30.59 52.33 33.02
C ASP A 222 30.28 50.84 32.77
N LYS A 223 29.09 50.52 32.23
CA LYS A 223 28.65 49.14 31.96
C LYS A 223 28.39 48.83 30.48
N ASN A 224 28.75 49.74 29.58
CA ASN A 224 28.51 49.58 28.15
C ASN A 224 29.24 48.36 27.56
N ASP A 225 30.51 48.13 27.92
CA ASP A 225 31.30 47.02 27.38
C ASP A 225 30.75 45.64 27.79
N GLU A 226 30.25 45.52 29.03
CA GLU A 226 29.64 44.29 29.54
C GLU A 226 28.30 44.00 28.84
N MET A 227 27.51 45.05 28.53
CA MET A 227 26.25 44.88 27.81
C MET A 227 26.45 44.50 26.34
N VAL A 228 27.47 45.06 25.67
CA VAL A 228 27.78 44.69 24.28
C VAL A 228 28.10 43.19 24.19
N ASP A 229 28.89 42.64 25.14
CA ASP A 229 29.19 41.21 25.20
C ASP A 229 27.94 40.34 25.48
N VAL A 230 27.03 40.81 26.35
CA VAL A 230 25.75 40.12 26.61
C VAL A 230 24.83 40.15 25.40
N LEU A 231 24.76 41.27 24.67
CA LEU A 231 23.93 41.41 23.47
C LEU A 231 24.48 40.56 22.32
N ASP A 232 25.78 40.55 22.09
CA ASP A 232 26.44 39.73 21.05
C ASP A 232 26.28 38.22 21.30
N LYS A 233 26.20 37.79 22.57
CA LYS A 233 25.99 36.38 22.92
C LYS A 233 24.54 35.89 22.82
N ASN A 234 23.55 36.79 22.88
CA ASN A 234 22.13 36.41 23.09
C ASN A 234 21.15 36.83 21.97
N LEU A 235 21.61 37.60 20.99
CA LEU A 235 20.89 38.00 19.77
C LEU A 235 21.30 37.17 18.55
#